data_AF-A0A2V6ZAJ7-F1
#
_entry.id   AF-A0A2V6ZAJ7-F1
#
_cell.length_a   1.000
_cell.length_b   1.000
_cell.length_c   1.000
_cell.angle_alpha   90.00
_cell.angle_beta   90.00
_cell.angle_gamma   90.00
#
_symmetry.space_group_name_H-M   'P 1'
#
loop_
_entity.id
_entity.type
_entity.pdbx_description
1 polymer ?
#
loop_
_entity_poly.entity_id
_entity_poly.type
_entity_poly.pdbx_seq_one_letter_code
_entity_poly.pdbx_strand_id
1 'polypeptide(L)'
;MNLFGPEPEYPPLSTTEIQALPEGARVIVAWSGGNGPHEYRVHWHRGEPYAQTEEEHRQGRVDVEKWLTYYVGPRRPFTRVWALAARRAE
;
A
#
# COMPACT_ATOMS: atom_id res chain seq x y z
N MET A 1 0.38 -18.81 15.66
CA MET A 1 -0.42 -17.58 15.39
C MET A 1 0.29 -16.83 14.29
N ASN A 2 -0.23 -16.88 13.06
CA ASN A 2 0.30 -16.07 11.98
C ASN A 2 -0.02 -14.61 12.29
N LEU A 3 1.01 -13.76 12.32
CA LEU A 3 0.91 -12.31 12.56
C LEU A 3 0.39 -11.54 11.33
N PHE A 4 -0.22 -12.25 10.37
CA PHE A 4 -0.59 -11.75 9.05
C PHE A 4 -2.09 -11.93 8.88
N GLY A 5 -2.83 -10.82 8.71
CA GLY A 5 -4.28 -10.87 8.51
C GLY A 5 -4.65 -11.61 7.22
N PRO A 6 -5.87 -12.16 7.12
CA PRO A 6 -6.36 -12.74 5.87
C PRO A 6 -6.42 -11.66 4.77
N GLU A 7 -6.23 -12.08 3.51
CA GLU A 7 -6.52 -11.20 2.37
C GLU A 7 -7.97 -10.72 2.46
N PRO A 8 -8.25 -9.44 2.15
CA PRO A 8 -9.62 -8.95 2.11
C PRO A 8 -10.49 -9.72 1.10
N GLU A 9 -11.76 -10.00 1.47
CA GLU A 9 -12.70 -10.75 0.63
C GLU A 9 -13.26 -9.91 -0.55
N TYR A 10 -13.00 -8.61 -0.57
CA TYR A 10 -13.40 -7.69 -1.64
C TYR A 10 -12.28 -7.53 -2.69
N PRO A 11 -12.61 -7.13 -3.93
CA PRO A 11 -11.61 -7.02 -4.99
C PRO A 11 -10.52 -5.99 -4.67
N PRO A 12 -9.26 -6.25 -5.10
CA PRO A 12 -8.19 -5.28 -5.00
C PRO A 12 -8.42 -4.09 -5.95
N LEU A 13 -7.77 -2.98 -5.65
CA LEU A 13 -7.77 -1.77 -6.46
C LEU A 13 -7.04 -2.00 -7.79
N SER A 14 -7.59 -1.40 -8.84
CA SER A 14 -6.94 -1.23 -10.14
C SER A 14 -5.85 -0.15 -10.07
N THR A 15 -4.91 -0.14 -11.02
CA THR A 15 -3.87 0.91 -11.10
C THR A 15 -4.45 2.33 -11.12
N THR A 16 -5.55 2.55 -11.85
CA THR A 16 -6.25 3.84 -11.90
C THR A 16 -6.84 4.23 -10.55
N GLU A 17 -7.40 3.27 -9.81
CA GLU A 17 -7.96 3.51 -8.48
C GLU A 17 -6.85 3.82 -7.47
N ILE A 18 -5.70 3.16 -7.58
CA ILE A 18 -4.49 3.45 -6.79
C ILE A 18 -4.01 4.89 -7.05
N GLN A 19 -3.98 5.33 -8.31
CA GLN A 19 -3.63 6.70 -8.68
C GLN A 19 -4.64 7.75 -8.21
N ALA A 20 -5.87 7.34 -7.87
CA ALA A 20 -6.88 8.24 -7.33
C ALA A 20 -6.87 8.32 -5.80
N LEU A 21 -5.99 7.56 -5.12
CA LEU A 21 -5.95 7.52 -3.65
C LEU A 21 -5.43 8.85 -3.07
N PRO A 22 -6.14 9.45 -2.11
CA PRO A 22 -5.65 10.68 -1.47
C PRO A 22 -4.40 10.43 -0.62
N GLU A 23 -3.59 11.48 -0.44
CA GLU A 23 -2.52 11.52 0.54
C GLU A 23 -3.03 11.13 1.94
N GLY A 24 -2.32 10.23 2.61
CA GLY A 24 -2.71 9.67 3.91
C GLY A 24 -3.81 8.60 3.87
N ALA A 25 -4.30 8.19 2.69
CA ALA A 25 -5.24 7.08 2.57
C ALA A 25 -4.66 5.79 3.17
N ARG A 26 -5.50 4.99 3.83
CA ARG A 26 -5.08 3.69 4.35
C ARG A 26 -5.33 2.61 3.32
N VAL A 27 -4.34 1.76 3.12
CA VAL A 27 -4.41 0.64 2.18
C VAL A 27 -3.88 -0.62 2.83
N ILE A 28 -4.41 -1.76 2.42
CA ILE A 28 -3.81 -3.07 2.70
C ILE A 28 -2.99 -3.44 1.47
N VAL A 29 -1.72 -3.79 1.65
CA VAL A 29 -0.83 -4.21 0.56
C VAL A 29 -0.33 -5.62 0.85
N ALA A 30 -0.54 -6.53 -0.10
CA ALA A 30 0.09 -7.85 -0.10
C ALA A 30 1.39 -7.80 -0.91
N TRP A 31 2.51 -8.14 -0.26
CA TRP A 31 3.83 -8.19 -0.90
C TRP A 31 4.16 -9.58 -1.42
N SER A 32 4.83 -9.65 -2.57
CA SER A 32 5.33 -10.89 -3.15
C SER A 32 6.53 -11.40 -2.33
N GLY A 33 6.31 -12.42 -1.51
CA GLY A 33 7.38 -13.21 -0.89
C GLY A 33 7.82 -12.84 0.53
N GLY A 34 7.04 -12.07 1.31
CA GLY A 34 7.52 -11.63 2.62
C GLY A 34 6.56 -11.78 3.78
N ASN A 35 5.45 -11.04 3.78
CA ASN A 35 4.75 -10.76 5.03
C ASN A 35 3.21 -10.80 4.92
N GLY A 36 2.65 -11.27 3.80
CA GLY A 36 1.19 -11.22 3.63
C GLY A 36 0.63 -9.77 3.68
N PRO A 37 -0.70 -9.63 3.69
CA PRO A 37 -1.37 -8.33 3.64
C PRO A 37 -1.07 -7.49 4.89
N HIS A 38 -0.64 -6.24 4.70
CA HIS A 38 -0.33 -5.30 5.77
C HIS A 38 -0.93 -3.93 5.49
N GLU A 39 -1.34 -3.23 6.56
CA GLU A 39 -1.82 -1.84 6.46
C GLU A 39 -0.64 -0.87 6.26
N TYR A 40 -0.81 0.06 5.31
CA TYR A 40 0.08 1.17 5.02
C TYR A 40 -0.72 2.45 4.85
N ARG A 41 -0.05 3.58 4.95
CA ARG A 41 -0.55 4.85 4.44
C ARG A 41 0.02 5.15 3.06
N VAL A 42 -0.80 5.75 2.22
CA VAL A 42 -0.43 6.28 0.92
C VAL A 42 0.25 7.61 1.11
N HIS A 43 1.43 7.75 0.53
CA HIS A 43 2.13 9.02 0.40
C HIS A 43 2.47 9.30 -1.05
N TRP A 44 2.63 10.58 -1.39
CA TRP A 44 2.93 10.99 -2.75
C TRP A 44 4.35 11.52 -2.88
N HIS A 45 5.08 11.01 -3.87
CA HIS A 45 6.39 11.54 -4.24
C HIS A 45 6.48 11.68 -5.76
N ARG A 46 6.80 12.89 -6.24
CA ARG A 46 6.93 13.20 -7.69
C ARG A 46 5.73 12.76 -8.55
N GLY A 47 4.52 12.79 -7.98
CA GLY A 47 3.30 12.41 -8.70
C GLY A 47 2.99 10.91 -8.69
N GLU A 48 3.69 10.13 -7.86
CA GLU A 48 3.43 8.69 -7.71
C GLU A 48 3.11 8.32 -6.25
N PRO A 49 2.06 7.50 -6.03
CA PRO A 49 1.72 7.01 -4.72
C PRO A 49 2.66 5.86 -4.31
N TYR A 50 3.13 5.89 -3.06
CA TYR A 50 3.88 4.81 -2.44
C TYR A 50 3.32 4.50 -1.05
N ALA A 51 3.45 3.24 -0.63
CA ALA A 51 3.00 2.77 0.67
C ALA A 51 4.09 2.95 1.74
N GLN A 52 3.72 3.49 2.90
CA GLN A 52 4.63 3.70 4.02
C GLN A 52 3.96 3.29 5.33
N THR A 53 4.74 2.71 6.24
CA THR A 53 4.29 2.54 7.62
C THR A 53 4.43 3.87 8.39
N GLU A 54 3.65 4.05 9.45
CA GLU A 54 3.77 5.24 10.34
C GLU A 54 5.19 5.40 10.91
N GLU A 55 5.89 4.29 11.13
CA GLU A 55 7.26 4.30 11.64
C GLU A 55 8.25 4.82 10.60
N GLU A 56 8.16 4.36 9.36
CA GLU A 56 9.00 4.83 8.25
C GLU A 56 8.75 6.30 7.93
N HIS A 57 7.49 6.73 8.01
CA HIS A 57 7.11 8.13 7.87
C HIS A 57 7.79 9.00 8.92
N ARG A 58 7.74 8.58 10.20
CA ARG A 58 8.41 9.27 11.31
C ARG A 58 9.93 9.36 11.12
N GLN A 59 10.53 8.37 10.46
CA GLN A 59 11.96 8.33 10.16
C GLN A 59 12.34 9.09 8.87
N GLY A 60 11.37 9.62 8.11
CA GLY A 60 11.61 10.29 6.84
C GLY A 60 12.15 9.38 5.73
N ARG A 61 11.92 8.06 5.83
CA ARG A 61 12.46 7.07 4.89
C ARG A 61 11.53 6.85 3.71
N VAL A 62 11.95 7.25 2.52
CA VAL A 62 11.24 6.92 1.27
C VAL A 62 11.84 5.64 0.69
N ASP A 63 11.03 4.59 0.61
CA ASP A 63 11.42 3.31 0.00
C ASP A 63 10.85 3.23 -1.42
N VAL A 64 11.74 3.15 -2.41
CA VAL A 64 11.39 3.05 -3.83
C VAL A 64 10.74 1.72 -4.17
N GLU A 65 10.97 0.67 -3.37
CA GLU A 65 10.35 -0.65 -3.58
C GLU A 65 8.87 -0.67 -3.17
N LYS A 66 8.36 0.40 -2.54
CA LYS A 66 6.98 0.50 -2.05
C LYS A 66 6.06 1.35 -2.92
N TRP A 67 6.49 1.71 -4.12
CA TRP A 67 5.68 2.48 -5.06
C TRP A 67 4.49 1.62 -5.51
N LEU A 68 3.28 2.16 -5.44
CA LEU A 68 2.04 1.42 -5.67
C LEU A 68 1.62 1.42 -7.15
N THR A 69 2.19 2.31 -7.95
CA THR A 69 1.89 2.48 -9.38
C THR A 69 2.97 1.96 -10.29
N TYR A 70 4.22 1.86 -9.81
CA TYR A 70 5.38 1.67 -10.67
C TYR A 70 6.12 0.36 -10.45
N TYR A 71 6.52 -0.21 -11.59
CA TYR A 71 7.42 -1.33 -11.75
C TYR A 71 8.82 -0.76 -12.03
N VAL A 72 9.76 -0.91 -11.10
CA VAL A 72 11.17 -0.65 -11.36
C VAL A 72 11.95 -1.95 -11.13
N GLY A 73 12.26 -2.66 -12.21
CA GLY A 73 13.07 -3.90 -12.17
C GLY A 73 12.27 -5.22 -12.17
N PRO A 74 12.93 -6.39 -12.15
CA PRO A 74 12.35 -7.70 -12.49
C PRO A 74 11.37 -8.30 -11.46
N ARG A 75 11.03 -7.57 -10.39
CA ARG A 75 10.17 -8.06 -9.31
C ARG A 75 8.96 -7.15 -9.16
N ARG A 76 7.76 -7.73 -9.10
CA ARG A 76 6.56 -7.04 -8.59
C ARG A 76 6.64 -7.09 -7.07
N PRO A 77 6.97 -5.98 -6.37
CA PRO A 77 7.12 -6.03 -4.93
C PRO A 77 5.76 -6.32 -4.27
N PHE A 78 4.66 -5.81 -4.82
CA PHE A 78 3.29 -6.12 -4.37
C PHE A 78 2.51 -6.94 -5.39
N THR A 79 1.59 -7.76 -4.89
CA THR A 79 0.66 -8.58 -5.70
C THR A 79 -0.73 -7.99 -5.75
N ARG A 80 -1.22 -7.39 -4.64
CA ARG A 80 -2.57 -6.83 -4.50
C ARG A 80 -2.58 -5.66 -3.52
N VAL A 81 -3.42 -4.66 -3.80
CA VAL A 81 -3.65 -3.49 -2.94
C VAL A 81 -5.14 -3.35 -2.73
N TRP A 82 -5.57 -3.04 -1.51
CA TRP A 82 -6.98 -2.79 -1.18
C TRP A 82 -7.09 -1.45 -0.48
N ALA A 83 -8.12 -0.67 -0.79
CA ALA A 83 -8.47 0.49 0.01
C ALA A 83 -9.08 0.00 1.33
N LEU A 84 -8.50 0.42 2.46
CA LEU A 84 -9.28 0.48 3.69
C LEU A 84 -10.20 1.66 3.51
N ALA A 85 -11.50 1.39 3.29
CA ALA A 85 -12.51 2.43 3.37
C ALA A 85 -12.20 3.23 4.64
N ALA A 86 -11.88 4.52 4.48
CA ALA A 86 -11.73 5.39 5.62
C ALA A 86 -13.02 5.19 6.40
N ARG A 87 -12.93 4.59 7.61
CA ARG A 87 -14.07 4.50 8.50
C ARG A 87 -14.58 5.93 8.55
N ARG A 88 -15.69 6.19 7.86
CA ARG A 88 -16.35 7.50 7.92
C ARG A 88 -16.59 7.65 9.41
N ALA A 89 -15.82 8.54 10.03
CA ALA A 89 -16.13 8.99 11.35
C ALA A 89 -17.52 9.61 11.19
N GLU A 90 -18.53 8.85 11.63
CA GLU A 90 -19.87 9.37 11.89
C GLU A 90 -19.81 10.44 12.97
#